data_AF-A0A212U9R8-F1
#
_entry.id   AF-A0A212U9R8-F1
#
_cell.length_a   1.000
_cell.length_b   1.000
_cell.length_c   1.000
_cell.angle_alpha   90.00
_cell.angle_beta   90.00
_cell.angle_gamma   90.00
#
_symmetry.space_group_name_H-M   'P 1'
#
loop_
_entity.id
_entity.type
_entity.pdbx_description
1 polymer ?
#
loop_
_entity_poly.entity_id
_entity_poly.type
_entity_poly.pdbx_seq_one_letter_code
_entity_poly.pdbx_strand_id
1 'polypeptide(L)'
;MANHASTAPAQIGEIPKPNTGWIWKTFFVLVGITALEFVFVFLMEPSTLRNSIFIILTIFKAFFIVAEFMHLKHETKGLIWTILIPMALLIWLLVALITEGNAIGTAVDNLVS
;
A
#
# COMPACT_ATOMS: atom_id res chain seq x y z
N MET A 1 14.28 63.31 -8.91
CA MET A 1 13.23 63.06 -7.90
C MET A 1 13.09 61.55 -7.79
N ALA A 2 13.56 60.97 -6.68
CA ALA A 2 13.58 59.53 -6.45
C ALA A 2 12.15 59.07 -6.09
N ASN A 3 11.50 58.35 -7.01
CA ASN A 3 10.22 57.71 -6.74
C ASN A 3 10.52 56.35 -6.10
N HIS A 4 10.26 56.28 -4.79
CA HIS A 4 10.31 55.06 -4.01
C HIS A 4 9.37 54.02 -4.63
N ALA A 5 9.93 52.95 -5.19
CA ALA A 5 9.18 51.75 -5.51
C ALA A 5 8.77 51.11 -4.17
N SER A 6 7.49 51.22 -3.84
CA SER A 6 6.88 50.58 -2.69
C SER A 6 7.06 49.07 -2.79
N THR A 7 8.00 48.53 -2.03
CA THR A 7 8.19 47.09 -1.82
C THR A 7 6.99 46.58 -1.04
N ALA A 8 5.97 46.07 -1.74
CA ALA A 8 4.86 45.37 -1.12
C ALA A 8 5.45 44.15 -0.37
N PRO A 9 5.18 43.96 0.93
CA PRO A 9 5.55 42.74 1.60
C PRO A 9 4.79 41.60 0.92
N ALA A 10 5.53 40.59 0.45
CA ALA A 10 4.98 39.37 -0.09
C ALA A 10 3.92 38.86 0.89
N GLN A 11 2.67 38.81 0.45
CA GLN A 11 1.56 38.26 1.22
C GLN A 11 1.86 36.77 1.39
N ILE A 12 2.48 36.40 2.52
CA ILE A 12 2.69 35.01 2.91
C ILE A 12 1.30 34.48 3.23
N GLY A 13 0.64 33.93 2.21
CA GLY A 13 -0.67 33.32 2.32
C GLY A 13 -0.67 32.32 3.47
N GLU A 14 -1.64 32.47 4.36
CA GLU A 14 -1.83 31.61 5.53
C GLU A 14 -1.87 30.14 5.08
N ILE A 15 -0.92 29.32 5.54
CA ILE A 15 -0.84 27.90 5.18
C ILE A 15 -2.12 27.23 5.70
N PRO A 16 -2.96 26.62 4.84
CA PRO A 16 -4.17 25.95 5.30
C PRO A 16 -3.78 24.84 6.28
N LYS A 17 -4.44 24.83 7.44
CA LYS A 17 -4.15 23.85 8.50
C LYS A 17 -4.39 22.43 7.95
N PRO A 18 -3.44 21.51 8.09
CA PRO A 18 -3.61 20.14 7.62
C PRO A 18 -4.77 19.48 8.36
N ASN A 19 -5.77 19.02 7.62
CA ASN A 19 -6.93 18.34 8.20
C ASN A 19 -6.57 16.87 8.47
N THR A 20 -5.86 16.61 9.58
CA THR A 20 -5.33 15.27 9.91
C THR A 20 -6.38 14.33 10.53
N GLY A 21 -7.57 14.83 10.88
CA GLY A 21 -8.56 14.08 11.67
C GLY A 21 -9.11 12.83 10.99
N TRP A 22 -9.19 12.82 9.66
CA TRP A 22 -9.69 11.67 8.89
C TRP A 22 -8.66 10.53 8.81
N ILE A 23 -7.37 10.86 8.68
CA ILE A 23 -6.26 9.89 8.68
C ILE A 23 -6.26 9.06 9.95
N TRP A 24 -6.48 9.71 11.10
CA TRP A 24 -6.57 9.02 12.39
C TRP A 24 -7.74 8.05 12.47
N LYS A 25 -8.91 8.40 11.91
CA LYS A 25 -10.06 7.48 11.88
C LYS A 25 -9.71 6.20 11.11
N THR A 26 -9.09 6.34 9.96
CA THR A 26 -8.80 5.19 9.11
C THR A 26 -7.62 4.38 9.59
N PHE A 27 -6.63 5.03 10.20
CA PHE A 27 -5.60 4.33 10.96
C PHE A 27 -6.22 3.38 11.98
N PHE A 28 -7.18 3.85 12.79
CA PHE A 28 -7.84 2.98 13.78
C PHE A 28 -8.68 1.86 13.16
N VAL A 29 -9.36 2.11 12.03
CA VAL A 29 -10.09 1.05 11.30
C VAL A 29 -9.14 -0.04 10.82
N LEU A 30 -8.01 0.34 10.21
CA LEU A 30 -7.01 -0.60 9.69
C LEU A 30 -6.31 -1.37 10.81
N VAL A 31 -6.02 -0.72 11.93
CA VAL A 31 -5.52 -1.36 13.15
C VAL A 31 -6.55 -2.35 13.69
N GLY A 32 -7.83 -1.99 13.72
CA GLY A 32 -8.92 -2.88 14.15
C GLY A 32 -9.03 -4.13 13.28
N ILE A 33 -9.00 -3.99 11.95
CA ILE A 33 -9.02 -5.12 11.02
C ILE A 33 -7.79 -6.02 11.24
N THR A 34 -6.61 -5.42 11.39
CA THR A 34 -5.36 -6.18 11.59
C THR A 34 -5.33 -6.89 12.96
N ALA A 35 -5.82 -6.24 14.01
CA ALA A 35 -5.95 -6.85 15.33
C ALA A 35 -6.92 -8.04 15.29
N LEU A 36 -8.04 -7.89 14.57
CA LEU A 36 -9.01 -8.96 14.36
C LEU A 36 -8.39 -10.16 13.64
N GLU A 37 -7.58 -9.92 12.59
CA GLU A 37 -6.81 -10.97 11.90
C GLU A 37 -5.90 -11.73 12.88
N PHE A 38 -5.14 -11.02 13.72
CA PHE A 38 -4.28 -11.65 14.71
C PHE A 38 -5.09 -12.49 15.71
N VAL A 39 -6.19 -11.97 16.22
CA VAL A 39 -7.07 -12.70 17.14
C VAL A 39 -7.56 -14.01 16.51
N PHE A 40 -7.99 -13.99 15.25
CA PHE A 40 -8.40 -15.23 14.55
C PHE A 40 -7.26 -16.23 14.39
N VAL A 41 -6.04 -15.75 14.11
CA VAL A 41 -4.87 -16.63 14.00
C VAL A 41 -4.49 -17.26 15.33
N PHE A 42 -4.62 -16.54 16.45
CA PHE A 42 -4.31 -17.05 17.78
C PHE A 42 -5.39 -17.95 18.37
N LEU A 43 -6.66 -17.75 18.02
CA LEU A 43 -7.77 -18.54 18.57
C LEU A 43 -8.16 -19.76 17.72
N MET A 44 -7.88 -19.75 16.42
CA MET A 44 -8.29 -20.82 15.50
C MET A 44 -7.09 -21.62 15.01
N GLU A 45 -7.16 -22.94 15.09
CA GLU A 45 -6.15 -23.85 14.54
C GLU A 45 -5.98 -23.68 13.02
N PRO A 46 -4.82 -24.06 12.45
CA PRO A 46 -4.58 -24.00 11.01
C PRO A 46 -5.59 -24.84 10.24
N SER A 47 -6.58 -24.16 9.66
CA SER A 47 -7.63 -24.75 8.84
C SER A 47 -7.82 -23.93 7.57
N THR A 48 -8.28 -24.57 6.50
CA THR A 48 -8.55 -23.95 5.20
C THR A 48 -9.47 -22.73 5.32
N LEU A 49 -10.43 -22.77 6.26
CA LEU A 49 -11.33 -21.66 6.56
C LEU A 49 -10.61 -20.43 7.15
N ARG A 50 -9.61 -20.65 8.00
CA ARG A 50 -8.80 -19.57 8.59
C ARG A 50 -8.00 -18.87 7.50
N ASN A 51 -7.38 -19.66 6.61
CA ASN A 51 -6.61 -19.11 5.49
C ASN A 51 -7.51 -18.31 4.54
N SER A 52 -8.70 -18.79 4.21
CA SER A 52 -9.60 -18.06 3.32
C SER A 52 -10.06 -16.73 3.92
N ILE A 53 -10.41 -16.71 5.21
CA ILE A 53 -10.81 -15.49 5.93
C ILE A 53 -9.65 -14.49 5.98
N PHE A 54 -8.42 -14.97 6.23
CA PHE A 54 -7.24 -14.13 6.26
C PHE A 54 -6.96 -13.48 4.90
N ILE A 55 -7.05 -14.25 3.80
CA ILE A 55 -6.89 -13.74 2.43
C ILE A 55 -7.93 -12.66 2.13
N ILE A 56 -9.19 -12.88 2.51
CA ILE A 56 -10.27 -11.92 2.26
C ILE A 56 -10.03 -10.64 3.06
N LEU A 57 -9.75 -10.74 4.36
CA LEU A 57 -9.48 -9.58 5.23
C LEU A 57 -8.26 -8.77 4.77
N THR A 58 -7.19 -9.44 4.31
CA THR A 58 -6.01 -8.76 3.77
C THR A 58 -6.31 -8.00 2.48
N ILE A 59 -7.17 -8.54 1.59
CA ILE A 59 -7.61 -7.82 0.39
C ILE A 59 -8.45 -6.59 0.77
N PHE A 60 -9.39 -6.73 1.70
CA PHE A 60 -10.19 -5.59 2.17
C PHE A 60 -9.31 -4.51 2.79
N LYS A 61 -8.37 -4.88 3.64
CA LYS A 61 -7.37 -3.97 4.21
C LYS A 61 -6.58 -3.24 3.12
N ALA A 62 -6.10 -3.95 2.09
CA ALA A 62 -5.38 -3.33 0.98
C ALA A 62 -6.26 -2.31 0.25
N PHE A 63 -7.54 -2.62 0.03
CA PHE A 63 -8.49 -1.68 -0.56
C PHE A 63 -8.70 -0.45 0.32
N PHE A 64 -8.87 -0.60 1.63
CA PHE A 64 -9.00 0.54 2.56
C PHE A 64 -7.73 1.41 2.61
N ILE A 65 -6.54 0.80 2.54
CA ILE A 65 -5.27 1.54 2.45
C ILE A 65 -5.23 2.37 1.17
N VAL A 66 -5.58 1.79 0.03
CA VAL A 66 -5.58 2.47 -1.27
C VAL A 66 -6.67 3.53 -1.36
N ALA A 67 -7.88 3.25 -0.89
CA ALA A 67 -8.99 4.20 -0.94
C ALA A 67 -8.75 5.40 -0.01
N GLU A 68 -8.12 5.18 1.14
CA GLU A 68 -8.01 6.20 2.17
C GLU A 68 -6.64 6.87 2.23
N PHE A 69 -5.51 6.15 2.22
CA PHE A 69 -4.22 6.85 2.16
C PHE A 69 -3.98 7.51 0.81
N MET A 70 -4.81 7.18 -0.18
CA MET A 70 -4.78 7.80 -1.48
C MET A 70 -6.12 8.49 -1.73
N HIS A 71 -6.26 9.75 -1.30
CA HIS A 71 -7.39 10.63 -1.60
C HIS A 71 -7.45 10.96 -3.12
N LEU A 72 -7.64 9.95 -3.99
CA LEU A 72 -7.28 9.99 -5.41
C LEU A 72 -8.39 10.29 -6.38
N LYS A 73 -9.61 10.48 -5.90
CA LYS A 73 -10.72 10.52 -6.85
C LYS A 73 -10.58 11.68 -7.86
N HIS A 74 -9.87 12.77 -7.51
CA HIS A 74 -9.77 13.92 -8.40
C HIS A 74 -8.37 14.51 -8.70
N GLU A 75 -7.31 14.33 -7.89
CA GLU A 75 -6.02 15.03 -8.14
C GLU A 75 -4.74 14.18 -8.28
N THR A 76 -4.76 12.89 -7.96
CA THR A 76 -3.52 12.20 -7.57
C THR A 76 -3.28 10.89 -8.35
N LYS A 77 -3.55 10.91 -9.66
CA LYS A 77 -3.22 9.81 -10.58
C LYS A 77 -1.75 9.37 -10.48
N GLY A 78 -0.83 10.29 -10.19
CA GLY A 78 0.59 9.98 -9.99
C GLY A 78 0.86 9.03 -8.83
N LEU A 79 0.15 9.16 -7.70
CA LEU A 79 0.33 8.30 -6.53
C LEU A 79 -0.17 6.87 -6.78
N ILE A 80 -1.21 6.65 -7.59
CA ILE A 80 -1.60 5.29 -8.04
C ILE A 80 -0.42 4.63 -8.74
N TRP A 81 0.23 5.34 -9.67
CA TRP A 81 1.34 4.78 -10.44
C TRP A 81 2.55 4.45 -9.56
N THR A 82 2.82 5.23 -8.51
CA THR A 82 3.94 4.93 -7.59
C THR A 82 3.72 3.65 -6.77
N ILE A 83 2.48 3.22 -6.57
CA ILE A 83 2.16 1.96 -5.88
C ILE A 83 1.96 0.80 -6.86
N LEU A 84 1.33 1.06 -8.01
CA LEU A 84 1.07 0.04 -9.03
C LEU A 84 2.37 -0.48 -9.68
N ILE A 85 3.33 0.41 -9.98
CA ILE A 85 4.60 0.03 -10.63
C ILE A 85 5.41 -0.95 -9.78
N PRO A 86 5.75 -0.67 -8.51
CA PRO A 86 6.49 -1.62 -7.68
C PRO A 86 5.70 -2.92 -7.44
N MET A 87 4.37 -2.86 -7.33
CA MET A 87 3.53 -4.06 -7.24
C MET A 87 3.63 -4.93 -8.50
N ALA A 88 3.57 -4.34 -9.68
CA ALA A 88 3.69 -5.06 -10.95
C ALA A 88 5.08 -5.68 -11.10
N LEU A 89 6.14 -4.97 -10.71
CA LEU A 89 7.51 -5.51 -10.71
C LEU A 89 7.66 -6.70 -9.76
N LEU A 90 7.06 -6.66 -8.57
CA LEU A 90 7.11 -7.80 -7.64
C LEU A 90 6.40 -9.04 -8.20
N ILE A 91 5.23 -8.87 -8.82
CA ILE A 91 4.50 -9.98 -9.45
C ILE A 91 5.32 -10.58 -10.59
N TRP A 92 5.87 -9.72 -11.46
CA TRP A 92 6.72 -10.16 -12.56
C TRP A 92 7.97 -10.91 -12.07
N LEU A 93 8.63 -10.40 -11.03
CA LEU A 93 9.79 -11.04 -10.41
C LEU A 93 9.45 -12.41 -9.80
N LEU A 94 8.29 -12.53 -9.14
CA LEU A 94 7.81 -13.79 -8.58
C LEU A 94 7.63 -14.86 -9.67
N VAL A 95 7.02 -14.49 -10.79
CA VAL A 95 6.83 -15.38 -11.94
C VAL A 95 8.18 -15.78 -12.54
N ALA A 96 9.10 -14.82 -12.71
CA ALA A 96 10.44 -15.09 -13.23
C ALA A 96 11.20 -16.06 -12.33
N LEU A 97 11.19 -15.84 -11.01
CA LEU A 97 11.88 -16.69 -10.05
C LEU A 97 11.31 -18.11 -9.98
N ILE A 98 9.98 -18.26 -10.05
CA ILE A 98 9.35 -19.58 -10.10
C ILE A 98 9.74 -20.31 -11.39
N THR A 99 9.76 -19.62 -12.53
CA THR A 99 10.08 -20.22 -13.83
C THR A 99 11.55 -20.65 -13.90
N GLU A 100 12.47 -19.75 -13.59
CA GLU A 100 13.91 -20.03 -13.55
C GLU A 100 14.27 -21.05 -12.47
N GLY A 101 13.65 -20.96 -11.29
CA GLY A 101 13.83 -21.93 -10.22
C GLY A 101 13.41 -23.33 -10.63
N ASN A 102 12.29 -23.48 -11.33
CA ASN A 102 11.82 -24.78 -11.81
C ASN A 102 12.71 -25.31 -12.95
N ALA A 103 13.18 -24.44 -13.85
CA ALA A 103 14.11 -24.82 -14.91
C ALA A 103 15.45 -25.34 -14.33
N ILE A 104 16.02 -24.64 -13.35
CA ILE A 104 17.26 -25.07 -12.67
C ILE A 104 17.03 -26.36 -11.89
N GLY A 105 15.91 -26.50 -11.19
CA GLY A 105 15.57 -27.73 -10.45
C GLY A 105 15.56 -28.96 -11.36
N THR A 106 14.85 -28.88 -12.49
CA THR A 106 14.83 -29.98 -13.47
C THR A 106 16.21 -30.26 -14.08
N ALA A 107 17.03 -29.24 -14.32
CA ALA A 107 18.38 -29.43 -14.85
C ALA A 107 19.29 -30.15 -13.84
N VAL A 108 19.20 -29.80 -12.56
CA VAL A 108 19.99 -30.45 -11.49
C VAL A 108 19.56 -31.90 -11.31
N ASP A 109 18.25 -32.18 -11.28
CA ASP A 109 17.72 -33.54 -11.12
C ASP A 109 18.22 -34.46 -12.25
N ASN A 110 18.22 -33.99 -13.50
CA ASN A 110 18.72 -34.74 -14.66
C ASN A 110 20.25 -34.97 -14.65
N LEU A 111 21.02 -34.16 -13.91
CA LEU A 111 22.48 -34.30 -13.80
C LEU A 111 22.91 -35.23 -12.66
N VAL A 112 22.02 -35.43 -11.68
CA VAL A 112 22.29 -36.24 -10.47
C VAL A 112 21.62 -37.62 -10.55
N SER A 113 20.63 -37.81 -11.43
CA SER A 113 20.03 -39.11 -11.80
C SER A 113 20.85 -39.87 -12.84
#